data_AF-W9YPQ6-F1
#
_entry.id   AF-W9YPQ6-F1
#
_cell.length_a   1.000
_cell.length_b   1.000
_cell.length_c   1.000
_cell.angle_alpha   90.00
_cell.angle_beta   90.00
_cell.angle_gamma   90.00
#
_symmetry.space_group_name_H-M   'P 1'
#
loop_
_entity.id
_entity.type
_entity.pdbx_description
1 polymer ?
#
loop_
_entity_poly.entity_id
_entity_poly.type
_entity_poly.pdbx_seq_one_letter_code
_entity_poly.pdbx_strand_id
1 'polypeptide(L)'
;MPVITHRETSRHTHTVIFLHGRDSNSQEFAEELFESEASEPAGQPRTLPDLFPSIRWVFPTAPTLHSKRFDVMMSQWFDMWSVEEPEKRVELQIEGLKSSPIFLGHSIDDSVVPIENGKRMRDILVRSLRLNVQFHEYENGGHWFNEPQGIDDIVEFIHQHM
;
A
#
# COMPACT_ATOMS: atom_id res chain seq x y z
N MET A 1 -3.68 10.51 15.07
CA MET A 1 -3.75 9.30 15.94
C MET A 1 -4.00 8.13 15.02
N PRO A 2 -3.41 6.95 15.25
CA PRO A 2 -3.62 5.81 14.36
C PRO A 2 -5.09 5.40 14.35
N VAL A 3 -5.63 5.08 13.18
CA VAL A 3 -6.93 4.39 13.08
C VAL A 3 -6.66 2.91 13.26
N ILE A 4 -7.34 2.30 14.23
CA ILE A 4 -7.29 0.86 14.46
C ILE A 4 -8.72 0.37 14.41
N THR A 5 -9.06 -0.40 13.38
CA THR A 5 -10.36 -1.06 13.33
C THR A 5 -10.18 -2.53 13.67
N HIS A 6 -10.94 -2.97 14.68
CA HIS A 6 -11.10 -4.37 15.01
C HIS A 6 -12.56 -4.58 15.38
N ARG A 7 -13.27 -5.40 14.61
CA ARG A 7 -14.61 -5.84 15.00
C ARG A 7 -14.43 -6.91 16.08
N GLU A 8 -14.81 -6.59 17.33
CA GLU A 8 -14.68 -7.49 18.50
C GLU A 8 -15.45 -8.82 18.38
N THR A 9 -16.22 -8.98 17.31
CA THR A 9 -17.08 -10.13 17.06
C THR A 9 -16.34 -11.38 16.60
N SER A 10 -15.04 -11.30 16.30
CA SER A 10 -14.26 -12.47 15.88
C SER A 10 -12.86 -12.52 16.52
N ARG A 11 -12.29 -13.73 16.62
CA ARG A 11 -10.93 -13.93 17.16
C ARG A 11 -9.92 -13.36 16.18
N HIS A 12 -9.12 -12.38 16.64
CA HIS A 12 -8.03 -11.80 15.86
C HIS A 12 -7.09 -12.88 15.29
N THR A 13 -6.85 -12.82 13.99
CA THR A 13 -5.92 -13.72 13.30
C THR A 13 -4.67 -13.00 12.84
N HIS A 14 -4.82 -11.84 12.19
CA HIS A 14 -3.73 -11.12 11.54
C HIS A 14 -3.90 -9.61 11.70
N THR A 15 -2.79 -8.88 11.63
CA THR A 15 -2.77 -7.42 11.57
C THR A 15 -2.23 -6.98 10.22
N VAL A 16 -3.00 -6.16 9.51
CA VAL A 16 -2.56 -5.52 8.26
C VAL A 16 -2.32 -4.04 8.55
N ILE A 17 -1.16 -3.53 8.13
CA ILE A 17 -0.73 -2.15 8.36
C ILE A 17 -0.70 -1.41 7.02
N PHE A 18 -1.50 -0.35 6.89
CA PHE A 18 -1.58 0.48 5.70
C PHE A 18 -0.91 1.84 5.92
N LEU A 19 0.07 2.16 5.08
CA LEU A 19 0.80 3.42 5.14
C LEU A 19 0.18 4.41 4.14
N HIS A 20 -0.33 5.54 4.62
CA HIS A 20 -0.92 6.57 3.75
C HIS A 20 0.14 7.29 2.91
N GLY A 21 -0.28 7.88 1.79
CA GLY A 21 0.56 8.70 0.91
C GLY A 21 1.07 9.99 1.58
N ARG A 22 2.01 10.67 0.90
CA ARG A 22 2.49 11.99 1.30
C ARG A 22 1.33 13.00 1.20
N ASP A 23 1.23 13.89 2.19
CA ASP A 23 0.18 14.92 2.30
C ASP A 23 -1.24 14.41 2.64
N SER A 24 -1.36 13.12 2.98
CA SER A 24 -2.57 12.53 3.57
C SER A 24 -2.34 12.23 5.07
N ASN A 25 -3.35 11.70 5.74
CA ASN A 25 -3.25 11.19 7.10
C ASN A 25 -3.99 9.86 7.28
N SER A 26 -3.77 9.22 8.43
CA SER A 26 -4.32 7.90 8.74
C SER A 26 -5.85 7.83 8.72
N GLN A 27 -6.56 8.92 9.00
CA GLN A 27 -8.01 8.93 9.05
C GLN A 27 -8.60 9.03 7.64
N GLU A 28 -8.18 10.05 6.89
CA GLU A 28 -8.62 10.25 5.49
C GLU A 28 -8.37 8.99 4.66
N PHE A 29 -7.15 8.45 4.70
CA PHE A 29 -6.82 7.27 3.92
C PHE A 29 -7.61 6.01 4.32
N ALA A 30 -7.91 5.86 5.62
CA ALA A 30 -8.71 4.73 6.09
C ALA A 30 -10.17 4.83 5.67
N GLU A 31 -10.75 6.04 5.71
CA GLU A 31 -12.12 6.30 5.27
C GLU A 31 -12.25 6.00 3.77
N GLU A 32 -11.37 6.56 2.94
CA GLU A 32 -11.38 6.34 1.50
C GLU A 32 -11.15 4.86 1.13
N LEU A 33 -10.18 4.18 1.75
CA LEU A 33 -9.91 2.77 1.46
C LEU A 33 -11.06 1.84 1.90
N PHE A 34 -11.75 2.18 2.98
CA PHE A 34 -12.87 1.36 3.48
C PHE A 34 -14.19 1.62 2.77
N GLU A 35 -14.27 2.64 1.91
CA GLU A 35 -15.38 2.82 0.97
C GLU A 35 -15.21 1.95 -0.30
N SER A 36 -14.00 1.49 -0.60
CA SER A 36 -13.73 0.63 -1.77
C SER A 36 -14.31 -0.79 -1.62
N GLU A 37 -14.80 -1.35 -2.72
CA GLU A 37 -15.51 -2.64 -2.75
C GLU A 37 -14.93 -3.64 -3.76
N ALA A 38 -14.76 -4.89 -3.31
CA ALA A 38 -14.44 -6.04 -4.16
C ALA A 38 -15.63 -6.41 -5.07
N SER A 39 -15.43 -7.23 -6.09
CA SER A 39 -16.52 -7.66 -7.00
C SER A 39 -17.51 -8.63 -6.35
N GLU A 40 -17.05 -9.52 -5.47
CA GLU A 40 -17.85 -10.54 -4.78
C GLU A 40 -17.65 -10.48 -3.25
N PRO A 41 -18.61 -10.99 -2.44
CA PRO A 41 -19.87 -11.64 -2.81
C PRO A 41 -21.00 -10.65 -3.16
N ALA A 42 -21.75 -10.94 -4.22
CA ALA A 42 -22.90 -10.13 -4.62
C ALA A 42 -24.03 -10.11 -3.55
N GLY A 43 -24.61 -8.93 -3.32
CA GLY A 43 -25.76 -8.76 -2.41
C GLY A 43 -25.41 -8.71 -0.91
N GLN A 44 -24.13 -8.58 -0.56
CA GLN A 44 -23.65 -8.37 0.80
C GLN A 44 -22.63 -7.21 0.81
N PRO A 45 -22.23 -6.67 1.97
CA PRO A 45 -21.14 -5.70 2.05
C PRO A 45 -19.82 -6.31 1.55
N ARG A 46 -19.08 -5.60 0.69
CA ARG A 46 -17.86 -6.07 0.00
C ARG A 46 -16.62 -5.24 0.31
N THR A 47 -16.65 -4.47 1.39
CA THR A 47 -15.50 -3.70 1.85
C THR A 47 -14.45 -4.62 2.51
N LEU A 48 -13.19 -4.19 2.56
CA LEU A 48 -12.13 -4.98 3.22
C LEU A 48 -12.48 -5.36 4.68
N PRO A 49 -13.01 -4.44 5.53
CA PRO A 49 -13.44 -4.82 6.90
C PRO A 49 -14.59 -5.84 6.95
N ASP A 50 -15.46 -5.87 5.94
CA ASP A 50 -16.56 -6.82 5.87
C ASP A 50 -16.08 -8.20 5.40
N LEU A 51 -15.17 -8.24 4.43
CA LEU A 51 -14.60 -9.48 3.89
C LEU A 51 -13.67 -10.17 4.89
N PHE A 52 -12.94 -9.40 5.72
CA PHE A 52 -12.01 -9.96 6.71
C PHE A 52 -12.29 -9.44 8.14
N PRO A 53 -13.37 -9.91 8.78
CA PRO A 53 -13.77 -9.41 10.11
C PRO A 53 -12.80 -9.80 11.23
N SER A 54 -11.87 -10.73 10.98
CA SER A 54 -10.85 -11.19 11.94
C SER A 54 -9.49 -10.51 11.82
N ILE A 55 -9.34 -9.64 10.82
CA ILE A 55 -8.15 -8.83 10.64
C ILE A 55 -8.29 -7.56 11.48
N ARG A 56 -7.20 -7.18 12.15
CA ARG A 56 -7.03 -5.83 12.68
C ARG A 56 -6.38 -4.97 11.61
N TRP A 57 -7.06 -3.92 11.20
CA TRP A 57 -6.53 -2.95 10.25
C TRP A 57 -5.94 -1.79 11.02
N VAL A 58 -4.68 -1.47 10.73
CA VAL A 58 -3.93 -0.41 11.42
C VAL A 58 -3.45 0.58 10.39
N PHE A 59 -3.88 1.83 10.54
CA PHE A 59 -3.43 2.96 9.75
C PHE A 59 -2.62 3.87 10.67
N PRO A 60 -1.30 3.67 10.76
CA PRO A 60 -0.45 4.60 11.49
C PRO A 60 -0.44 5.95 10.80
N THR A 61 0.00 6.98 11.53
CA THR A 61 0.45 8.24 10.93
C THR A 61 1.98 8.19 10.83
N ALA A 62 2.55 8.71 9.73
CA ALA A 62 4.00 8.69 9.54
C ALA A 62 4.73 9.33 10.74
N PRO A 63 5.78 8.67 11.27
CA PRO A 63 6.58 9.25 12.34
C PRO A 63 7.41 10.42 11.82
N THR A 64 7.79 11.31 12.72
CA THR A 64 8.79 12.34 12.40
C THR A 64 10.18 11.71 12.45
N LEU A 65 10.83 11.54 11.29
CA LEU A 65 12.18 11.00 11.15
C LEU A 65 13.14 12.10 10.66
N HIS A 66 14.41 12.02 11.07
CA HIS A 66 15.46 12.88 10.52
C HIS A 66 15.73 12.47 9.07
N SER A 67 15.59 13.43 8.15
CA SER A 67 15.98 13.25 6.75
C SER A 67 17.46 13.54 6.60
N LYS A 68 18.25 12.55 6.17
CA LYS A 68 19.68 12.76 5.92
C LYS A 68 19.96 13.74 4.79
N ARG A 69 19.09 13.80 3.80
CA ARG A 69 19.26 14.68 2.63
C ARG A 69 19.09 16.15 2.99
N PHE A 70 18.03 16.45 3.72
CA PHE A 70 17.65 17.84 4.04
C PHE A 70 18.15 18.31 5.39
N ASP A 71 18.68 17.39 6.21
CA ASP A 71 19.14 17.62 7.58
C ASP A 71 18.05 18.24 8.47
N VAL A 72 16.80 17.78 8.31
CA VAL A 72 15.65 18.24 9.10
C VAL A 72 14.79 17.06 9.55
N MET A 73 14.06 17.28 10.64
CA MET A 73 13.00 16.38 11.08
C MET A 73 11.76 16.56 10.18
N MET A 74 11.26 15.49 9.57
CA MET A 74 10.04 15.52 8.76
C MET A 74 9.21 14.25 8.91
N SER A 75 7.90 14.36 8.65
CA SER A 75 6.98 13.22 8.65
C SER A 75 7.23 12.35 7.42
N GLN A 76 7.73 11.13 7.62
CA GLN A 76 8.07 10.19 6.54
C GLN A 76 8.12 8.76 7.05
N TRP A 77 7.74 7.80 6.20
CA TRP A 77 7.75 6.37 6.54
C TRP A 77 9.15 5.77 6.58
N PHE A 78 9.99 6.17 5.63
CA PHE A 78 11.38 5.76 5.47
C PHE A 78 12.22 7.00 5.17
N ASP A 79 13.51 6.99 5.52
CA ASP A 79 14.47 8.03 5.10
C ASP A 79 14.81 7.85 3.62
N MET A 80 13.82 8.17 2.77
CA MET A 80 13.93 8.07 1.32
C MET A 80 14.73 9.26 0.79
N TRP A 81 15.83 8.97 0.09
CA TRP A 81 16.73 10.02 -0.39
C TRP A 81 16.09 10.89 -1.49
N SER A 82 15.33 10.31 -2.41
CA SER A 82 14.65 11.06 -3.47
C SER A 82 13.37 10.37 -3.88
N VAL A 83 12.29 11.13 -4.00
CA VAL A 83 11.03 10.67 -4.59
C VAL A 83 11.20 10.46 -6.11
N GLU A 84 11.95 11.34 -6.78
CA GLU A 84 12.14 11.33 -8.24
C GLU A 84 13.16 10.27 -8.71
N GLU A 85 14.06 9.88 -7.81
CA GLU A 85 15.16 8.95 -8.07
C GLU A 85 15.24 7.93 -6.92
N PRO A 86 14.25 7.04 -6.80
CA PRO A 86 14.11 6.11 -5.66
C PRO A 86 15.26 5.11 -5.53
N GLU A 87 16.03 4.89 -6.59
CA GLU A 87 17.24 4.06 -6.55
C GLU A 87 18.43 4.73 -5.85
N LYS A 88 18.40 6.05 -5.64
CA LYS A 88 19.48 6.73 -4.91
C LYS A 88 19.45 6.31 -3.46
N ARG A 89 20.59 5.78 -2.99
CA ARG A 89 20.78 5.32 -1.60
C ARG A 89 19.84 4.16 -1.21
N VAL A 90 19.51 3.29 -2.16
CA VAL A 90 18.60 2.15 -1.97
C VAL A 90 19.02 1.24 -0.80
N GLU A 91 20.31 1.16 -0.47
CA GLU A 91 20.85 0.37 0.65
C GLU A 91 20.22 0.70 2.00
N LEU A 92 19.66 1.91 2.17
CA LEU A 92 18.96 2.31 3.39
C LEU A 92 17.59 1.62 3.56
N GLN A 93 17.03 1.05 2.49
CA GLN A 93 15.66 0.49 2.46
C GLN A 93 15.63 -1.05 2.32
N ILE A 94 16.77 -1.67 1.97
CA ILE A 94 16.84 -3.09 1.56
C ILE A 94 16.34 -4.07 2.64
N GLU A 95 16.78 -3.90 3.88
CA GLU A 95 16.47 -4.87 4.95
C GLU A 95 14.96 -4.94 5.23
N GLY A 96 14.27 -3.80 5.26
CA GLY A 96 12.82 -3.76 5.41
C GLY A 96 12.12 -4.45 4.24
N LEU A 97 12.47 -4.06 3.01
CA LEU A 97 11.85 -4.58 1.79
C LEU A 97 12.01 -6.10 1.61
N LYS A 98 13.14 -6.68 2.03
CA LYS A 98 13.37 -8.14 1.95
C LYS A 98 12.45 -8.98 2.83
N SER A 99 11.93 -8.38 3.91
CA SER A 99 11.10 -9.07 4.89
C SER A 99 9.60 -9.01 4.58
N SER A 100 9.21 -8.24 3.55
CA SER A 100 7.83 -7.94 3.24
C SER A 100 7.41 -8.54 1.90
N PRO A 101 6.26 -9.23 1.83
CA PRO A 101 5.56 -9.42 0.56
C PRO A 101 5.22 -8.07 -0.07
N ILE A 102 5.40 -7.95 -1.39
CA ILE A 102 5.17 -6.69 -2.11
C ILE A 102 4.11 -6.88 -3.18
N PHE A 103 3.04 -6.10 -3.08
CA PHE A 103 2.05 -5.90 -4.13
C PHE A 103 2.19 -4.49 -4.70
N LEU A 104 2.11 -4.37 -6.02
CA LEU A 104 2.12 -3.10 -6.74
C LEU A 104 0.99 -3.13 -7.78
N GLY A 105 0.00 -2.26 -7.65
CA GLY A 105 -1.06 -2.05 -8.64
C GLY A 105 -0.97 -0.65 -9.22
N HIS A 106 -1.14 -0.48 -10.54
CA HIS A 106 -1.11 0.84 -11.19
C HIS A 106 -2.01 0.89 -12.43
N SER A 107 -2.86 1.91 -12.53
CA SER A 107 -3.74 2.12 -13.69
C SER A 107 -2.98 2.82 -14.83
N ILE A 108 -3.07 2.27 -16.04
CA ILE A 108 -2.37 2.78 -17.23
C ILE A 108 -2.85 4.19 -17.59
N ASP A 109 -4.10 4.53 -17.28
CA ASP A 109 -4.70 5.84 -17.54
C ASP A 109 -4.50 6.87 -16.39
N ASP A 110 -3.60 6.60 -15.43
CA ASP A 110 -3.25 7.56 -14.38
C ASP A 110 -2.61 8.82 -14.98
N SER A 111 -3.37 9.92 -14.94
CA SER A 111 -2.96 11.24 -15.44
C SER A 111 -2.12 12.06 -14.46
N VAL A 112 -1.98 11.61 -13.21
CA VAL A 112 -1.20 12.26 -12.15
C VAL A 112 0.17 11.62 -12.03
N VAL A 113 0.25 10.28 -12.02
CA VAL A 113 1.50 9.52 -11.94
C VAL A 113 1.62 8.56 -13.12
N PRO A 114 2.55 8.79 -14.06
CA PRO A 114 2.73 7.92 -15.21
C PRO A 114 3.08 6.48 -14.84
N ILE A 115 2.51 5.51 -15.56
CA ILE A 115 2.74 4.07 -15.37
C ILE A 115 4.21 3.66 -15.49
N GLU A 116 5.02 4.45 -16.22
CA GLU A 116 6.46 4.25 -16.34
C GLU A 116 7.16 4.29 -14.98
N ASN A 117 6.66 5.08 -14.03
CA ASN A 117 7.20 5.14 -12.67
C ASN A 117 6.94 3.81 -11.94
N GLY A 118 5.73 3.25 -12.04
CA GLY A 118 5.39 1.93 -11.49
C GLY A 118 6.24 0.82 -12.09
N LYS A 119 6.42 0.82 -13.42
CA LYS A 119 7.28 -0.14 -14.15
C LYS A 119 8.74 -0.03 -13.74
N ARG A 120 9.26 1.19 -13.60
CA ARG A 120 10.63 1.44 -13.12
C ARG A 120 10.82 0.91 -11.70
N MET A 121 9.86 1.17 -10.80
CA MET A 121 9.89 0.65 -9.43
C MET A 121 9.90 -0.89 -9.42
N ARG A 122 8.99 -1.53 -10.15
CA ARG A 122 8.98 -2.99 -10.30
C ARG A 122 10.34 -3.52 -10.76
N ASP A 123 10.93 -2.93 -11.80
CA ASP A 123 12.20 -3.37 -12.33
C ASP A 123 13.34 -3.22 -11.32
N ILE A 124 13.36 -2.16 -10.51
CA ILE A 124 14.32 -2.00 -9.40
C ILE A 124 14.13 -3.11 -8.37
N LEU A 125 12.91 -3.30 -7.86
CA LEU A 125 12.63 -4.29 -6.81
C LEU A 125 12.93 -5.72 -7.26
N VAL A 126 12.52 -6.09 -8.47
CA VAL A 126 12.69 -7.45 -9.00
C VAL A 126 14.12 -7.69 -9.51
N ARG A 127 14.65 -6.79 -10.35
CA ARG A 127 15.92 -7.06 -11.05
C ARG A 127 17.13 -6.65 -10.23
N SER A 128 17.04 -5.51 -9.54
CA SER A 128 18.17 -4.98 -8.77
C SER A 128 18.20 -5.56 -7.36
N LEU A 129 17.04 -5.63 -6.69
CA LEU A 129 16.95 -6.08 -5.30
C LEU A 129 16.58 -7.56 -5.13
N ARG A 130 16.19 -8.25 -6.23
CA ARG A 130 15.83 -9.67 -6.24
C ARG A 130 14.68 -10.02 -5.28
N LEU A 131 13.71 -9.11 -5.16
CA LEU A 131 12.53 -9.28 -4.34
C LEU A 131 11.41 -9.96 -5.12
N ASN A 132 10.56 -10.69 -4.40
CA ASN A 132 9.31 -11.20 -4.96
C ASN A 132 8.27 -10.09 -4.93
N VAL A 133 7.75 -9.71 -6.10
CA VAL A 133 6.80 -8.60 -6.27
C VAL A 133 5.68 -9.06 -7.17
N GLN A 134 4.43 -8.93 -6.71
CA GLN A 134 3.25 -9.05 -7.58
C GLN A 134 2.95 -7.67 -8.18
N PHE A 135 3.06 -7.54 -9.50
CA PHE A 135 2.83 -6.27 -10.22
C PHE A 135 1.63 -6.42 -11.16
N HIS A 136 0.62 -5.59 -10.94
CA HIS A 136 -0.64 -5.59 -11.68
C HIS A 136 -0.80 -4.24 -12.40
N GLU A 137 -1.12 -4.30 -13.69
CA GLU A 137 -1.43 -3.14 -14.51
C GLU A 137 -2.92 -3.19 -14.88
N TYR A 138 -3.62 -2.07 -14.74
CA TYR A 138 -5.04 -1.98 -15.06
C TYR A 138 -5.25 -1.02 -16.23
N GLU A 139 -6.10 -1.38 -17.20
CA GLU A 139 -6.31 -0.53 -18.38
C GLU A 139 -6.90 0.85 -18.03
N ASN A 140 -7.73 0.91 -17.00
CA ASN A 140 -8.43 2.10 -16.53
C ASN A 140 -8.48 2.14 -14.99
N GLY A 141 -8.88 3.26 -14.40
CA GLY A 141 -9.00 3.45 -12.95
C GLY A 141 -8.50 4.80 -12.45
N GLY A 142 -7.77 5.54 -13.29
CA GLY A 142 -7.22 6.84 -12.95
C GLY A 142 -6.19 6.75 -11.81
N HIS A 143 -6.07 7.82 -11.04
CA HIS A 143 -5.06 7.91 -9.97
C HIS A 143 -5.42 7.14 -8.69
N TRP A 144 -6.66 6.68 -8.57
CA TRP A 144 -7.13 5.95 -7.39
C TRP A 144 -6.85 4.44 -7.50
N PHE A 145 -7.17 3.68 -6.45
CA PHE A 145 -7.19 2.22 -6.54
C PHE A 145 -8.10 1.79 -7.70
N ASN A 146 -7.63 0.81 -8.48
CA ASN A 146 -8.46 0.22 -9.51
C ASN A 146 -9.58 -0.60 -8.84
N GLU A 147 -10.82 -0.33 -9.24
CA GLU A 147 -12.00 -1.01 -8.72
C GLU A 147 -12.88 -1.55 -9.86
N PRO A 148 -13.50 -2.73 -9.66
CA PRO A 148 -13.34 -3.64 -8.52
C PRO A 148 -12.07 -4.52 -8.62
N GLN A 149 -11.49 -4.66 -9.82
CA GLN A 149 -10.46 -5.66 -10.10
C GLN A 149 -9.21 -5.49 -9.23
N GLY A 150 -8.73 -4.26 -9.01
CA GLY A 150 -7.55 -4.04 -8.17
C GLY A 150 -7.78 -4.37 -6.69
N ILE A 151 -9.01 -4.22 -6.19
CA ILE A 151 -9.38 -4.67 -4.85
C ILE A 151 -9.44 -6.19 -4.79
N ASP A 152 -9.97 -6.85 -5.82
CA ASP A 152 -9.97 -8.32 -5.92
C ASP A 152 -8.54 -8.88 -5.91
N ASP A 153 -7.62 -8.26 -6.64
CA ASP A 153 -6.20 -8.65 -6.68
C ASP A 153 -5.53 -8.45 -5.31
N ILE A 154 -5.89 -7.40 -4.56
CA ILE A 154 -5.42 -7.19 -3.17
C ILE A 154 -5.96 -8.28 -2.23
N VAL A 155 -7.24 -8.62 -2.35
CA VAL A 155 -7.88 -9.70 -1.58
C VAL A 155 -7.15 -11.02 -1.82
N GLU A 156 -6.86 -11.35 -3.08
CA GLU A 156 -6.12 -12.55 -3.43
C GLU A 156 -4.68 -12.51 -2.88
N PHE A 157 -3.97 -11.38 -3.05
CA PHE A 157 -2.62 -11.21 -2.53
C PHE A 157 -2.55 -11.44 -1.02
N ILE A 158 -3.51 -10.87 -0.26
CA ILE A 158 -3.60 -11.07 1.19
C ILE A 158 -3.81 -12.56 1.49
N HIS A 159 -4.76 -13.22 0.82
CA HIS A 159 -5.00 -14.65 1.01
C HIS A 159 -3.77 -15.53 0.74
N GLN A 160 -2.94 -15.18 -0.25
CA GLN A 160 -1.73 -15.93 -0.59
C GLN A 160 -0.58 -15.79 0.44
N HIS A 161 -0.61 -14.76 1.28
CA HIS A 161 0.46 -14.42 2.23
C HIS A 161 0.02 -14.43 3.71
N MET A 162 -1.20 -14.89 3.99
CA MET A 162 -1.70 -15.23 5.33
C MET A 162 -1.33 -16.66 5.74
#